data_AF-A0A429EML9-F1
#
_entry.id   AF-A0A429EML9-F1
#
_cell.length_a   1.000
_cell.length_b   1.000
_cell.length_c   1.000
_cell.angle_alpha   90.00
_cell.angle_beta   90.00
_cell.angle_gamma   90.00
#
_symmetry.space_group_name_H-M   'P 1'
#
loop_
_entity.id
_entity.type
_entity.pdbx_description
1 polymer ?
#
loop_
_entity_poly.entity_id
_entity_poly.type
_entity_poly.pdbx_seq_one_letter_code
_entity_poly.pdbx_strand_id
1 'polypeptide(L)'
;MTDQPTYTPFPDYTQEDIDALVSFIQARVKPLRDAARYDSEDFKAFQALLDVTVHIKGAAQSELKQGDSPSLEFHHLALAARQWDDHADFLPAWKPYG
;
A
#
# COMPACT_ATOMS: atom_id res chain seq x y z
N MET A 1 21.20 21.20 27.65
CA MET A 1 21.15 20.95 26.20
C MET A 1 20.08 19.90 26.00
N THR A 2 18.96 20.26 25.38
CA THR A 2 17.92 19.31 24.98
C THR A 2 18.29 18.80 23.60
N ASP A 3 18.67 17.53 23.50
CA ASP A 3 18.76 16.83 22.22
C ASP A 3 17.37 16.82 21.59
N GLN A 4 17.11 17.77 20.69
CA GLN A 4 15.96 17.66 19.81
C GLN A 4 16.25 16.48 18.89
N PRO A 5 15.40 15.43 18.85
CA PRO A 5 15.54 14.41 17.83
C PRO A 5 15.43 15.11 16.48
N THR A 6 16.50 15.06 15.70
CA THR A 6 16.51 15.52 14.32
C THR A 6 15.42 14.72 13.61
N TYR A 7 14.31 15.37 13.27
CA TYR A 7 13.28 14.75 12.46
C TYR A 7 13.92 14.38 11.12
N THR A 8 14.22 13.10 10.93
CA THR A 8 14.56 12.58 9.62
C THR A 8 13.30 12.68 8.79
N PRO A 9 13.25 13.49 7.71
CA PRO A 9 12.08 13.51 6.85
C PRO A 9 11.80 12.08 6.39
N PHE A 10 10.52 11.70 6.39
CA PHE A 10 10.09 10.44 5.79
C PHE A 10 10.64 10.36 4.35
N PRO A 11 10.95 9.16 3.86
CA PRO A 11 11.36 9.00 2.47
C PRO A 11 10.33 9.68 1.55
N ASP A 12 10.79 10.45 0.57
CA ASP A 12 9.93 11.03 -0.45
C ASP A 12 9.43 9.90 -1.36
N TYR A 13 8.30 9.31 -1.00
CA TYR A 13 7.63 8.32 -1.82
C TYR A 13 6.99 8.99 -3.03
N THR A 14 7.24 8.41 -4.19
CA THR A 14 6.74 8.90 -5.47
C THR A 14 5.41 8.24 -5.84
N GLN A 15 4.76 8.76 -6.89
CA GLN A 15 3.60 8.08 -7.47
C GLN A 15 3.95 6.66 -7.97
N GLU A 16 5.19 6.45 -8.42
CA GLU A 16 5.67 5.15 -8.90
C GLU A 16 5.77 4.14 -7.75
N ASP A 17 6.24 4.56 -6.57
CA ASP A 17 6.29 3.72 -5.37
C ASP A 17 4.89 3.25 -4.95
N ILE A 18 3.91 4.16 -4.99
CA ILE A 18 2.50 3.86 -4.71
C ILE A 18 1.95 2.88 -5.75
N ASP A 19 2.22 3.13 -7.04
CA ASP A 19 1.75 2.30 -8.14
C ASP A 19 2.34 0.88 -8.09
N ALA A 20 3.59 0.74 -7.67
CA ALA A 20 4.24 -0.55 -7.48
C ALA A 20 3.56 -1.38 -6.37
N LEU A 21 3.31 -0.78 -5.21
CA LEU A 21 2.59 -1.44 -4.11
C LEU A 21 1.16 -1.84 -4.50
N VAL A 22 0.42 -0.92 -5.15
CA VAL A 22 -0.94 -1.18 -5.62
C VAL A 22 -0.95 -2.34 -6.62
N SER A 23 -0.02 -2.33 -7.58
CA SER A 23 0.08 -3.40 -8.58
C SER A 23 0.44 -4.74 -7.95
N PHE A 24 1.35 -4.74 -6.97
CA PHE A 24 1.70 -5.93 -6.20
C PHE A 24 0.48 -6.52 -5.49
N ILE A 25 -0.27 -5.71 -4.73
CA ILE A 25 -1.48 -6.15 -4.01
C ILE A 25 -2.52 -6.66 -5.00
N GLN A 26 -2.82 -5.91 -6.06
CA GLN A 26 -3.83 -6.29 -7.04
C GLN A 26 -3.51 -7.62 -7.74
N ALA A 27 -2.23 -7.87 -8.06
CA ALA A 27 -1.82 -9.13 -8.69
C ALA A 27 -2.08 -10.36 -7.81
N ARG A 28 -2.11 -10.19 -6.48
CA ARG A 28 -2.35 -11.27 -5.51
C ARG A 28 -3.81 -11.39 -5.11
N VAL A 29 -4.52 -10.28 -5.01
CA VAL A 29 -5.93 -10.27 -4.56
C VAL A 29 -6.90 -10.57 -5.70
N LYS A 30 -6.64 -10.11 -6.93
CA LYS A 30 -7.56 -10.36 -8.07
C LYS A 30 -7.82 -11.86 -8.32
N PRO A 31 -6.81 -12.76 -8.35
CA PRO A 31 -7.06 -14.18 -8.53
C PRO A 31 -7.90 -14.79 -7.40
N LEU A 32 -7.70 -14.35 -6.16
CA LEU A 32 -8.48 -14.82 -5.01
C LEU A 32 -9.95 -14.38 -5.11
N ARG A 33 -10.18 -13.12 -5.51
CA ARG A 33 -11.51 -12.58 -5.80
C ARG A 33 -12.19 -13.31 -6.94
N ASP A 34 -11.48 -13.59 -8.02
CA ASP A 34 -12.01 -14.26 -9.21
C ASP A 34 -12.34 -15.74 -8.95
N ALA A 35 -11.62 -16.39 -8.04
CA ALA A 35 -11.87 -17.77 -7.63
C ALA A 35 -13.00 -17.91 -6.59
N ALA A 36 -13.34 -16.84 -5.87
CA ALA A 36 -14.38 -16.85 -4.85
C ALA A 36 -15.79 -16.86 -5.47
N ARG A 37 -16.74 -17.51 -4.79
CA ARG A 37 -18.16 -17.48 -5.17
C ARG A 37 -18.70 -16.06 -5.01
N TYR A 38 -19.34 -15.50 -6.03
CA TYR A 38 -19.73 -14.10 -6.10
C TYR A 38 -20.49 -13.55 -4.86
N ASP A 39 -21.36 -14.33 -4.25
CA ASP A 39 -22.15 -13.96 -3.08
C ASP A 39 -21.51 -14.35 -1.73
N SER A 40 -20.28 -14.86 -1.73
CA SER A 40 -19.56 -15.23 -0.50
C SER A 40 -18.96 -14.01 0.22
N GLU A 41 -18.73 -14.17 1.53
CA GLU A 41 -18.00 -13.18 2.31
C GLU A 41 -16.55 -13.02 1.83
N ASP A 42 -15.92 -14.09 1.35
CA ASP A 42 -14.58 -14.02 0.76
C ASP A 42 -14.54 -13.12 -0.48
N PHE A 43 -15.52 -13.25 -1.38
CA PHE A 43 -15.61 -12.38 -2.55
C PHE A 43 -15.74 -10.91 -2.15
N LYS A 44 -16.62 -10.62 -1.19
CA LYS A 44 -16.81 -9.26 -0.67
C LYS A 44 -15.54 -8.73 -0.01
N ALA A 45 -14.84 -9.54 0.77
CA ALA A 45 -13.61 -9.16 1.45
C ALA A 45 -12.49 -8.84 0.45
N PHE A 46 -12.30 -9.68 -0.56
CA PHE A 46 -11.29 -9.42 -1.60
C PHE A 46 -11.66 -8.22 -2.47
N GLN A 47 -12.94 -8.06 -2.82
CA GLN A 47 -13.41 -6.88 -3.55
C GLN A 47 -13.19 -5.60 -2.73
N ALA A 48 -13.52 -5.60 -1.44
CA ALA A 48 -13.28 -4.47 -0.55
C ALA A 48 -11.80 -4.12 -0.44
N LEU A 49 -10.90 -5.12 -0.36
CA LEU A 49 -9.46 -4.87 -0.34
C LEU A 49 -8.97 -4.23 -1.66
N LEU A 50 -9.47 -4.68 -2.81
CA LEU A 50 -9.16 -4.06 -4.11
C LEU A 50 -9.64 -2.61 -4.18
N ASP A 51 -10.86 -2.34 -3.71
CA ASP A 51 -11.46 -1.00 -3.72
C ASP A 51 -10.70 -0.05 -2.78
N VAL A 52 -10.36 -0.49 -1.57
CA VAL A 52 -9.55 0.28 -0.61
C VAL A 52 -8.16 0.57 -1.16
N THR A 53 -7.53 -0.39 -1.84
CA THR A 53 -6.21 -0.19 -2.47
C THR A 53 -6.27 0.93 -3.51
N VAL A 54 -7.33 0.97 -4.33
CA VAL A 54 -7.54 2.05 -5.32
C VAL A 54 -7.84 3.39 -4.64
N HIS A 55 -8.62 3.39 -3.56
CA HIS A 55 -8.90 4.59 -2.78
C HIS A 55 -7.62 5.22 -2.21
N ILE A 56 -6.75 4.41 -1.59
CA ILE A 56 -5.48 4.87 -1.01
C ILE A 56 -4.55 5.41 -2.11
N LYS A 57 -4.50 4.77 -3.29
CA LYS A 57 -3.78 5.33 -4.46
C LYS A 57 -4.29 6.73 -4.83
N GLY A 58 -5.60 6.93 -4.83
CA GLY A 58 -6.22 8.22 -5.11
C GLY A 58 -5.89 9.28 -4.05
N ALA A 59 -5.84 8.90 -2.78
CA ALA A 59 -5.40 9.77 -1.68
C ALA A 59 -3.93 10.19 -1.88
N ALA A 60 -3.04 9.25 -2.17
CA ALA A 60 -1.61 9.52 -2.38
C ALA A 60 -1.39 10.47 -3.57
N GLN A 61 -2.15 10.28 -4.65
CA GLN A 61 -2.17 11.19 -5.80
C GLN A 61 -2.61 12.60 -5.43
N SER A 62 -3.51 12.75 -4.44
CA SER A 62 -3.98 14.04 -3.96
C SER A 62 -2.92 14.74 -3.13
N GLU A 63 -2.26 14.03 -2.21
CA GLU A 63 -1.16 14.55 -1.39
C GLU A 63 -0.01 15.06 -2.28
N LEU A 64 0.44 14.21 -3.23
CA LEU A 64 1.51 14.57 -4.15
C LEU A 64 1.18 15.80 -5.02
N LYS A 65 -0.09 15.98 -5.42
CA LYS A 65 -0.54 17.16 -6.17
C LYS A 65 -0.55 18.43 -5.32
N GLN A 66 -0.69 18.31 -4.02
CA GLN A 66 -0.62 19.43 -3.07
C GLN A 66 0.82 19.77 -2.68
N GLY A 67 1.78 18.92 -3.06
CA GLY A 67 3.18 19.04 -2.64
C GLY A 67 3.45 18.41 -1.27
N ASP A 68 2.51 17.62 -0.76
CA ASP A 68 2.59 16.91 0.51
C ASP A 68 3.17 15.49 0.32
N SER A 69 3.55 14.86 1.43
CA SER A 69 4.16 13.54 1.45
C SER A 69 3.10 12.44 1.54
N PRO A 70 3.07 11.44 0.63
CA PRO A 70 2.11 10.34 0.68
C PRO A 70 2.56 9.20 1.63
N SER A 71 3.29 9.55 2.70
CA SER A 71 3.93 8.57 3.61
C SER A 71 2.90 7.70 4.32
N LEU A 72 1.74 8.25 4.67
CA LEU A 72 0.67 7.51 5.33
C LEU A 72 0.03 6.49 4.39
N GLU A 73 -0.21 6.91 3.14
CA GLU A 73 -0.77 6.07 2.09
C GLU A 73 0.17 4.94 1.72
N PHE A 74 1.45 5.25 1.54
CA PHE A 74 2.49 4.24 1.36
C PHE A 74 2.49 3.25 2.52
N HIS A 75 2.45 3.72 3.76
CA HIS A 75 2.46 2.86 4.95
C HIS A 75 1.25 1.90 4.98
N HIS A 76 0.04 2.40 4.69
CA HIS A 76 -1.15 1.54 4.65
C HIS A 76 -1.07 0.48 3.55
N LEU A 77 -0.58 0.85 2.36
CA LEU A 77 -0.36 -0.10 1.28
C LEU A 77 0.72 -1.14 1.63
N ALA A 78 1.82 -0.71 2.25
CA ALA A 78 2.86 -1.60 2.76
C ALA A 78 2.34 -2.58 3.82
N LEU A 79 1.48 -2.14 4.74
CA LEU A 79 0.82 -3.01 5.71
C LEU A 79 -0.10 -4.06 5.08
N ALA A 80 -0.73 -3.75 3.96
CA ALA A 80 -1.50 -4.73 3.18
C ALA A 80 -0.56 -5.68 2.42
N ALA A 81 0.46 -5.15 1.75
CA ALA A 81 1.43 -5.93 0.98
C ALA A 81 2.21 -6.94 1.84
N ARG A 82 2.45 -6.64 3.13
CA ARG A 82 3.18 -7.53 4.06
C ARG A 82 2.54 -8.91 4.25
N GLN A 83 1.28 -9.11 3.87
CA GLN A 83 0.66 -10.43 3.91
C GLN A 83 1.30 -11.42 2.92
N TRP A 84 2.18 -10.93 2.05
CA TRP A 84 2.96 -11.69 1.07
C TRP A 84 4.45 -11.34 1.17
N ASP A 85 4.97 -11.13 2.38
CA ASP A 85 6.38 -10.73 2.59
C ASP A 85 7.40 -11.84 2.26
N ASP A 86 6.94 -13.08 2.16
CA ASP A 86 7.66 -14.26 1.68
C ASP A 86 7.68 -14.39 0.15
N HIS A 87 6.90 -13.58 -0.57
CA HIS A 87 6.82 -13.62 -2.02
C HIS A 87 8.09 -13.02 -2.66
N ALA A 88 8.60 -13.64 -3.74
CA ALA A 88 9.82 -13.20 -4.43
C ALA A 88 9.78 -11.73 -4.90
N ASP A 89 8.65 -11.27 -5.45
CA ASP A 89 8.48 -9.87 -5.85
C ASP A 89 8.27 -8.88 -4.68
N PHE A 90 8.22 -9.33 -3.43
CA PHE A 90 8.08 -8.41 -2.30
C PHE A 90 9.40 -7.66 -2.10
N LEU A 91 9.35 -6.33 -2.19
CA LEU A 91 10.55 -5.51 -2.06
C LEU A 91 10.87 -5.23 -0.58
N PRO A 92 12.15 -5.35 -0.15
CA PRO A 92 12.55 -5.03 1.22
C PRO A 92 12.18 -3.60 1.67
N ALA A 93 12.14 -2.66 0.73
CA ALA A 93 11.75 -1.27 0.97
C ALA A 93 10.29 -1.09 1.43
N TRP A 94 9.45 -2.12 1.26
CA TRP A 94 8.05 -2.10 1.68
C TRP A 94 7.84 -2.63 3.10
N LYS A 95 8.91 -2.97 3.84
CA LYS A 95 8.78 -3.35 5.24
C LYS A 95 8.34 -2.15 6.07
N PRO A 96 7.15 -2.20 6.71
CA PRO A 96 6.59 -1.04 7.43
C PRO A 96 7.36 -0.69 8.71
N TYR A 97 8.20 -1.62 9.19
CA TYR A 97 9.16 -1.43 10.27
C TYR A 97 10.47 -2.03 9.77
N GLY A 98 11.50 -1.19 9.60
CA GLY A 98 12.84 -1.62 9.17
C GLY A 98 13.46 -2.65 10.10
#